data_AF-A0A1I1MVT0-F1
#
_entry.id   AF-A0A1I1MVT0-F1
#
_cell.length_a   1.000
_cell.length_b   1.000
_cell.length_c   1.000
_cell.angle_alpha   90.00
_cell.angle_beta   90.00
_cell.angle_gamma   90.00
#
_symmetry.space_group_name_H-M   'P 1'
#
loop_
_entity.id
_entity.type
_entity.pdbx_description
1 polymer ?
#
loop_
_entity_poly.entity_id
_entity_poly.type
_entity_poly.pdbx_seq_one_letter_code
_entity_poly.pdbx_strand_id
1 'polypeptide(L)' 'MTNLLLGFAAIATLAASLWLAFENNAVMALPLAIVFAGLVRTLVRRTARRGITPAAVAPPAHDDRQM' A
#
# COMPACT_ATOMS: atom_id res chain seq x y z
N MET A 1 13.91 -0.09 5.15
CA MET A 1 14.15 1.06 4.24
C MET A 1 12.95 1.34 3.32
N THR A 2 12.44 0.38 2.55
CA THR A 2 11.37 0.62 1.56
C THR A 2 10.06 1.17 2.13
N ASN A 3 9.62 0.73 3.32
CA ASN A 3 8.38 1.27 3.92
C ASN A 3 8.53 2.73 4.37
N LEU A 4 9.75 3.12 4.78
CA LEU A 4 10.07 4.49 5.13
C LEU A 4 9.97 5.39 3.88
N LEU A 5 10.58 4.94 2.77
CA LEU A 5 10.50 5.63 1.48
C LEU A 5 9.06 5.72 0.96
N LEU A 6 8.26 4.67 1.13
CA LEU A 6 6.84 4.66 0.75
C LEU A 6 6.03 5.69 1.57
N GLY A 7 6.32 5.79 2.87
CA GLY A 7 5.71 6.79 3.74
C GLY A 7 6.08 8.22 3.32
N PHE A 8 7.36 8.49 3.08
CA PHE A 8 7.82 9.80 2.58
C PHE A 8 7.20 10.16 1.23
N ALA A 9 7.15 9.20 0.29
CA ALA A 9 6.52 9.42 -1.01
C ALA A 9 5.01 9.75 -0.88
N ALA A 10 4.29 9.07 0.02
CA ALA A 10 2.88 9.35 0.27
C ALA A 10 2.67 10.76 0.84
N ILE A 11 3.48 11.17 1.83
CA ILE A 11 3.39 12.50 2.43
C ILE A 11 3.70 13.60 1.40
N ALA A 12 4.79 13.46 0.64
CA ALA A 12 5.17 14.43 -0.37
C ALA A 12 4.10 14.57 -1.48
N THR A 13 3.55 13.45 -1.94
CA THR A 13 2.50 13.44 -2.96
C THR A 13 1.22 14.12 -2.47
N LEU A 14 0.83 13.87 -1.21
CA LEU A 14 -0.33 14.51 -0.60
C LEU A 14 -0.13 16.02 -0.44
N ALA A 15 1.04 16.44 0.05
CA ALA A 15 1.38 17.85 0.23
C ALA A 15 1.33 18.60 -1.12
N ALA A 16 1.92 18.03 -2.17
CA ALA A 16 1.89 18.61 -3.52
C ALA A 16 0.45 18.67 -4.08
N SER A 17 -0.35 17.63 -3.85
CA SER A 17 -1.75 17.60 -4.27
C SER A 17 -2.58 18.68 -3.57
N LEU A 18 -2.39 18.87 -2.27
CA LEU A 18 -3.11 19.89 -1.50
C LEU A 18 -2.69 21.30 -1.92
N TRP A 19 -1.39 21.50 -2.13
CA TRP A 19 -0.85 22.76 -2.64
C TRP A 19 -1.53 23.18 -3.96
N LEU A 20 -1.57 22.28 -4.95
CA LEU A 20 -2.22 22.54 -6.23
C LEU A 20 -3.73 22.79 -6.10
N ALA A 21 -4.39 22.09 -5.18
CA ALA A 21 -5.81 22.31 -4.91
C ALA A 21 -6.07 23.71 -4.33
N PHE A 22 -5.18 24.23 -3.49
CA PHE A 22 -5.29 25.57 -2.92
C PHE A 22 -4.89 26.69 -3.90
N GLU A 23 -4.03 26.42 -4.88
CA GLU A 23 -3.66 27.36 -5.96
C GLU A 23 -4.72 27.47 -7.08
N ASN A 24 -5.98 27.09 -6.81
CA ASN A 24 -7.07 27.07 -7.79
C ASN A 24 -6.78 26.19 -9.02
N ASN A 25 -5.83 25.25 -8.89
CA ASN A 25 -5.40 24.32 -9.94
C ASN A 25 -5.80 22.87 -9.58
N ALA A 26 -7.07 22.70 -9.18
CA ALA A 26 -7.60 21.41 -8.73
C ALA A 26 -7.50 20.31 -9.79
N VAL A 27 -7.55 20.66 -11.08
CA VAL A 27 -7.43 19.69 -12.19
C VAL A 27 -6.07 18.98 -12.16
N MET A 28 -4.99 19.70 -11.86
CA MET A 28 -3.64 19.11 -11.73
C MET A 28 -3.44 18.38 -10.40
N ALA A 29 -4.26 18.66 -9.38
CA ALA A 29 -4.23 17.92 -8.11
C ALA A 29 -4.84 16.51 -8.22
N LEU A 30 -5.86 16.31 -9.07
CA LEU A 30 -6.53 15.02 -9.25
C LEU A 30 -5.58 13.84 -9.56
N PRO A 31 -4.66 13.92 -10.53
CA PRO A 31 -3.74 12.81 -10.79
C PRO A 31 -2.84 12.49 -9.58
N LEU A 32 -2.40 13.50 -8.82
CA LEU A 32 -1.60 13.27 -7.60
C LEU A 32 -2.42 12.59 -6.51
N ALA A 33 -3.70 12.94 -6.35
CA ALA A 33 -4.59 12.27 -5.42
C ALA A 33 -4.78 10.78 -5.76
N ILE A 34 -4.85 10.43 -7.05
CA ILE A 34 -4.92 9.03 -7.52
C ILE A 34 -3.63 8.28 -7.15
N VAL A 35 -2.47 8.89 -7.41
CA VAL A 35 -1.16 8.31 -7.04
C VAL A 35 -1.08 8.10 -5.53
N PHE A 36 -1.50 9.09 -4.74
CA PHE A 36 -1.56 8.99 -3.28
C PHE A 36 -2.43 7.81 -2.82
N ALA A 37 -3.62 7.63 -3.40
CA ALA A 37 -4.48 6.48 -3.09
C ALA A 37 -3.79 5.14 -3.41
N GLY A 38 -3.06 5.05 -4.52
CA GLY A 38 -2.26 3.87 -4.88
C GLY A 38 -1.13 3.58 -3.89
N LEU A 39 -0.45 4.62 -3.40
CA LEU A 39 0.60 4.51 -2.38
C LEU A 39 0.02 4.02 -1.05
N VAL A 40 -1.09 4.59 -0.60
CA VAL A 40 -1.80 4.16 0.62
C VAL A 40 -2.24 2.70 0.49
N ARG A 41 -2.85 2.31 -0.63
CA ARG A 41 -3.23 0.91 -0.90
C ARG A 41 -2.04 -0.03 -0.80
N THR A 42 -0.88 0.37 -1.33
CA THR A 42 0.35 -0.42 -1.29
C THR A 42 0.86 -0.56 0.14
N LEU A 43 0.82 0.52 0.92
CA LEU A 43 1.20 0.51 2.33
C LEU A 43 0.31 -0.46 3.12
N VAL A 44 -1.01 -0.34 2.98
CA VAL A 44 -1.99 -1.23 3.63
C VAL A 44 -1.80 -2.69 3.24
N ARG A 45 -1.56 -2.98 1.95
CA ARG A 45 -1.31 -4.35 1.49
C ARG A 45 -0.04 -4.94 2.09
N ARG A 46 0.99 -4.13 2.29
CA ARG A 46 2.24 -4.58 2.90
C ARG A 46 2.10 -4.80 4.40
N THR A 47 1.34 -3.96 5.10
CA THR A 47 1.09 -4.15 6.54
C THR A 47 0.18 -5.34 6.78
N ALA A 48 -0.87 -5.54 5.98
CA ALA A 48 -1.78 -6.68 6.12
C ALA A 48 -1.12 -8.05 5.82
N ARG A 49 -0.09 -8.10 4.97
CA ARG A 49 0.68 -9.33 4.71
C ARG A 49 1.76 -9.61 5.76
N ARG A 50 2.03 -8.71 6.70
CA ARG A 50 2.96 -8.98 7.81
C ARG A 50 2.27 -9.90 8.82
N GLY A 51 2.67 -11.17 8.85
CA GLY A 51 2.18 -12.16 9.80
C GLY A 51 1.59 -13.43 9.16
N ILE A 52 1.27 -13.38 7.86
CA ILE A 52 0.92 -14.59 7.11
C ILE A 52 2.23 -15.27 6.69
N THR A 53 2.71 -16.21 7.51
CA THR A 53 3.80 -17.09 7.10
C THR A 53 3.24 -18.13 6.12
N PRO A 54 4.01 -18.58 5.11
CA PRO A 54 3.57 -19.65 4.20
C PRO A 54 3.15 -20.92 4.95
N ALA A 55 3.75 -21.17 6.11
CA ALA A 55 3.39 -22.27 7.02
C ALA A 55 1.99 -22.14 7.64
N ALA A 56 1.46 -20.91 7.80
CA ALA A 56 0.11 -20.67 8.31
C ALA A 56 -1.00 -20.89 7.26
N VAL A 57 -0.64 -21.01 5.98
CA VAL A 57 -1.58 -21.20 4.86
C VAL A 57 -1.44 -22.59 4.23
N ALA A 58 -0.44 -23.37 4.64
CA ALA A 58 -0.26 -24.73 4.15
C ALA A 58 -1.49 -25.58 4.52
N PRO A 59 -2.08 -26.31 3.55
CA PRO A 59 -3.10 -27.32 3.86
C PRO A 59 -2.52 -28.31 4.88
N PRO A 60 -3.34 -28.84 5.81
CA PRO A 60 -2.87 -29.89 6.71
C PRO A 60 -2.26 -31.02 5.87
N ALA A 61 -1.07 -31.48 6.24
CA ALA A 61 -0.38 -32.56 5.54
C ALA A 61 -1.33 -33.77 5.47
N HIS A 62 -1.69 -34.18 4.26
CA HIS A 62 -2.48 -35.38 4.06
C HIS A 62 -1.60 -36.56 4.43
N ASP A 63 -1.95 -37.27 5.51
CA ASP A 63 -1.22 -38.46 5.96
C ASP A 63 -1.69 -39.64 5.12
N ASP A 64 -0.97 -39.92 4.02
CA ASP A 64 -1.25 -41.00 3.07
C ASP A 64 -1.06 -42.42 3.68
N ARG A 65 -0.75 -42.53 4.98
CA ARG A 65 -0.51 -43.80 5.68
C ARG A 65 -1.78 -44.54 6.12
N GLN A 66 -2.96 -44.07 5.72
CA GLN A 66 -4.25 -44.71 6.03
C GLN A 66 -4.79 -45.59 4.89
N MET A 67 -3.98 -45.96 3.90
CA MET A 67 -4.37 -46.94 2.85
C MET A 67 -3.84 -48.34 3.14
#